data_AF-A0A257LLY7-F1
#
_entry.id   AF-A0A257LLY7-F1
#
_cell.length_a   1.000
_cell.length_b   1.000
_cell.length_c   1.000
_cell.angle_alpha   90.00
_cell.angle_beta   90.00
_cell.angle_gamma   90.00
#
_symmetry.space_group_name_H-M   'P 1'
#
loop_
_entity.id
_entity.type
_entity.pdbx_description
1 polymer ?
#
loop_
_entity_poly.entity_id
_entity_poly.type
_entity_poly.pdbx_seq_one_letter_code
_entity_poly.pdbx_strand_id
1 'polypeptide(L)'
;MQQTVDKVAAVFVPAVFGAALLTLLGWGLMRGDWSAALIHAVSVLVIACPCALGLATPATLMVGTGLAARHGILVRDALALELLRDAQVVAFDKTGTLTEGQPELVAAQAAAALPGGHDALLALAAALQAGSEHPLARAVQRAATLATLSLPAATGLRAVPGRGIEGQVAGQALLLGSSVWMAELGVHDEALARQAAAWAGEGRSVSWLVRAGTAASPGTPGTPPQALGLLAFGDAAKPGAAAALARSVGITEVRAEVLPADKARVVQALRAELPAGRRVVMVGDGVNDAPALAAADVGIAMTHADGGGTDVAMHTAGLTLLRGDPMLVPQALTLSRAISRRIRQNLFWAFAYNVVGIPLAALGWLSPVVAGAAMALSSVSVVANALLLGRLRLRD
;
A
#
# COMPACT_ATOMS: atom_id res chain seq x y z
N MET A 1 16.24 7.11 8.53
CA MET A 1 17.70 7.42 8.53
C MET A 1 18.17 8.31 9.70
N GLN A 2 17.26 8.95 10.45
CA GLN A 2 17.57 9.92 11.50
C GLN A 2 18.42 9.35 12.66
N GLN A 3 18.08 8.15 13.14
CA GLN A 3 18.87 7.44 14.17
C GLN A 3 20.32 7.17 13.75
N THR A 4 20.60 7.05 12.45
CA THR A 4 21.98 6.85 11.96
C THR A 4 22.78 8.15 12.03
N VAL A 5 22.15 9.28 11.72
CA VAL A 5 22.79 10.61 11.81
C VAL A 5 23.14 10.94 13.26
N ASP A 6 22.22 10.68 14.20
CA ASP A 6 22.44 10.94 15.63
C ASP A 6 23.59 10.10 16.20
N LYS A 7 23.66 8.81 15.83
CA LYS A 7 24.77 7.92 16.21
C LYS A 7 26.11 8.38 15.66
N VAL A 8 26.12 8.82 14.40
CA VAL A 8 27.35 9.34 13.77
C VAL A 8 27.80 10.63 14.46
N ALA A 9 26.88 11.57 14.74
CA ALA A 9 27.20 12.80 15.44
C ALA A 9 27.77 12.56 16.84
N ALA A 10 27.22 11.59 17.59
CA ALA A 10 27.68 11.24 18.93
C ALA A 10 29.15 10.77 18.99
N VAL A 11 29.64 10.13 17.92
CA VAL A 11 31.05 9.70 17.82
C VAL A 11 31.92 10.77 17.14
N PHE A 12 31.38 11.43 16.12
CA PHE A 12 32.10 12.39 15.30
C PHE A 12 32.48 13.66 16.07
N VAL A 13 31.57 14.19 16.89
CA VAL A 13 31.82 15.44 17.63
C VAL A 13 32.99 15.29 18.63
N PRO A 14 33.03 14.29 19.53
CA PRO A 14 34.17 14.09 20.41
C PRO A 14 35.50 13.87 19.67
N ALA A 15 35.46 13.13 18.56
CA ALA A 15 36.65 12.87 17.74
C ALA A 15 37.24 14.17 17.15
N VAL A 16 36.38 15.08 16.67
CA VAL A 16 36.79 16.38 16.13
C VAL A 16 37.40 17.27 17.23
N PHE A 17 36.79 17.33 18.41
CA PHE A 17 37.35 18.08 19.54
C PHE A 17 38.71 17.51 19.98
N GLY A 18 38.84 16.19 20.01
CA GLY A 18 40.11 15.52 20.26
C GLY A 18 41.17 15.89 19.22
N ALA A 19 40.84 15.84 17.93
CA ALA A 19 41.74 16.22 16.85
C ALA A 19 42.17 17.70 16.92
N ALA A 20 41.24 18.60 17.24
CA ALA A 20 41.54 20.03 17.42
C ALA A 20 42.48 20.27 18.61
N LEU A 21 42.24 19.60 19.74
CA LEU A 21 43.10 19.69 20.92
C LEU A 21 44.50 19.13 20.64
N LEU A 22 44.59 17.97 19.97
CA LEU A 22 45.87 17.38 19.57
C LEU A 22 46.62 18.29 18.59
N THR A 23 45.91 18.96 17.68
CA THR A 23 46.51 19.94 16.76
C THR A 23 47.07 21.13 17.53
N LEU A 24 46.31 21.69 18.47
CA LEU A 24 46.74 22.82 19.31
C LEU A 24 47.99 22.46 20.12
N LEU A 25 47.97 21.34 20.84
CA LEU A 25 49.08 20.92 21.68
C LEU A 25 50.29 20.50 20.85
N GLY A 26 50.10 19.76 19.75
CA GLY A 26 51.18 19.33 18.88
C GLY A 26 51.96 20.51 18.29
N TRP A 27 51.25 21.46 17.68
CA TRP A 27 51.90 22.64 17.08
C TRP A 27 52.46 23.61 18.13
N GLY A 28 51.73 23.83 19.22
CA GLY A 28 52.15 24.71 20.30
C GLY A 28 53.43 24.23 21.00
N LEU A 29 53.53 22.93 21.29
CA LEU A 29 54.69 22.33 21.93
C LEU A 29 55.88 22.16 20.98
N MET A 30 55.65 21.82 19.70
CA MET A 30 56.75 21.59 18.74
C MET A 30 57.36 22.87 18.19
N ARG A 31 56.57 23.92 17.95
CA ARG A 31 57.06 25.18 17.34
C ARG A 31 57.12 26.37 18.28
N GLY A 32 56.48 26.30 19.45
CA GLY A 32 56.42 27.41 20.41
C GLY A 32 55.49 28.56 20.01
N ASP A 33 54.91 28.54 18.80
CA ASP A 33 53.96 29.53 18.32
C ASP A 33 52.51 29.09 18.58
N TRP A 34 52.01 29.47 19.75
CA TRP A 34 50.63 29.18 20.17
C TRP A 34 49.57 29.90 19.32
N SER A 35 49.94 31.01 18.64
CA SER A 35 49.00 31.74 17.79
C SER A 35 48.69 30.95 16.51
N ALA A 36 49.72 30.44 15.84
CA ALA A 36 49.57 29.56 14.67
C ALA A 36 48.87 28.24 15.05
N ALA A 37 49.22 27.65 16.18
CA ALA A 37 48.59 26.43 16.68
C ALA A 37 47.08 26.61 16.92
N LEU A 38 46.66 27.75 17.47
CA LEU A 38 45.25 28.08 17.65
C LEU A 38 44.52 28.23 16.31
N ILE A 39 45.13 28.87 15.31
CA ILE A 39 44.54 29.01 13.97
C ILE A 39 44.32 27.64 13.33
N HIS A 40 45.27 26.71 13.44
CA HIS A 40 45.12 25.35 12.91
C HIS A 40 44.03 24.56 13.64
N ALA A 41 43.97 24.65 14.98
CA ALA A 41 42.91 24.02 15.76
C ALA A 41 41.51 24.57 15.42
N VAL A 42 41.37 25.89 15.26
CA VAL A 42 40.12 26.52 14.80
C VAL A 42 39.78 26.05 13.38
N SER A 43 40.76 25.93 12.49
CA SER A 43 40.53 25.43 11.12
C SER A 43 39.98 24.00 11.12
N VAL A 44 40.47 23.13 12.02
CA VAL A 44 39.94 21.76 12.23
C VAL A 44 38.48 21.80 12.70
N LEU A 45 38.13 22.70 13.63
CA LEU A 45 36.75 22.84 14.10
C LEU A 45 35.81 23.37 13.00
N VAL A 46 36.26 24.36 12.22
CA VAL A 46 35.47 24.97 11.14
C VAL A 46 35.19 23.97 10.02
N ILE A 47 36.21 23.24 9.57
CA ILE A 47 36.06 22.26 8.47
C ILE A 47 35.24 21.03 8.88
N ALA A 48 35.14 20.75 10.19
CA ALA A 48 34.36 19.62 10.68
C ALA A 48 32.85 19.91 10.76
N CYS A 49 32.42 21.17 10.65
CA CYS A 49 31.01 21.54 10.80
C CYS A 49 30.15 20.91 9.69
N PRO A 50 29.23 19.96 9.99
CA PRO A 50 28.53 19.19 8.96
C PRO A 50 27.30 19.94 8.44
N CYS A 51 27.45 21.16 7.94
CA CYS A 51 26.33 21.99 7.45
C CYS A 51 25.47 21.28 6.39
N ALA A 52 26.13 20.54 5.48
CA ALA A 52 25.46 19.82 4.39
C ALA A 52 24.69 18.57 4.88
N LEU A 53 25.05 18.01 6.04
CA LEU A 53 24.42 16.82 6.60
C LEU A 53 22.94 17.06 6.96
N GLY A 54 22.66 18.24 7.55
CA GLY A 54 21.30 18.64 7.91
C GLY A 54 20.40 18.90 6.69
N LEU A 55 20.99 19.22 5.54
CA LEU A 55 20.26 19.49 4.29
C LEU A 55 20.11 18.27 3.39
N ALA A 56 21.00 17.29 3.48
CA ALA A 56 21.07 16.13 2.58
C ALA A 56 19.74 15.39 2.44
N THR A 57 19.11 15.06 3.56
CA THR A 57 17.85 14.31 3.59
C THR A 57 16.64 15.21 3.27
N PRO A 58 16.41 16.36 3.96
CA PRO A 58 15.25 17.20 3.70
C PRO A 58 15.19 17.74 2.27
N ALA A 59 16.33 18.17 1.69
CA ALA A 59 16.35 18.69 0.31
C ALA A 59 16.01 17.59 -0.71
N THR A 60 16.56 16.38 -0.53
CA THR A 60 16.27 15.26 -1.42
C THR A 60 14.83 14.80 -1.30
N LEU A 61 14.29 14.72 -0.08
CA LEU A 61 12.90 14.38 0.16
C LEU A 61 11.96 15.42 -0.44
N MET A 62 12.23 16.72 -0.26
CA MET A 62 11.41 17.79 -0.83
C MET A 62 11.35 17.73 -2.36
N VAL A 63 12.48 17.53 -3.04
CA VAL A 63 12.50 17.35 -4.49
C VAL A 63 11.80 16.04 -4.90
N GLY A 64 12.00 14.97 -4.12
CA GLY A 64 11.42 13.66 -4.36
C GLY A 64 9.89 13.63 -4.23
N THR A 65 9.33 14.25 -3.19
CA THR A 65 7.88 14.36 -2.99
C THR A 65 7.24 15.27 -4.04
N GLY A 66 7.92 16.36 -4.43
CA GLY A 66 7.50 17.19 -5.56
C GLY A 66 7.47 16.42 -6.89
N LEU A 67 8.46 15.56 -7.13
CA LEU A 67 8.49 14.69 -8.31
C LEU A 67 7.39 13.63 -8.25
N ALA A 68 7.15 13.04 -7.08
CA ALA A 68 6.08 12.06 -6.83
C ALA A 68 4.71 12.68 -7.17
N ALA A 69 4.42 13.87 -6.64
CA ALA A 69 3.15 14.57 -6.84
C ALA A 69 2.89 14.85 -8.34
N ARG A 70 3.92 15.25 -9.10
CA ARG A 70 3.83 15.45 -10.56
C ARG A 70 3.49 14.18 -11.33
N HIS A 71 3.77 13.01 -10.77
CA HIS A 71 3.41 11.70 -11.35
C HIS A 71 2.14 11.12 -10.73
N GLY A 72 1.39 11.89 -9.95
CA GLY A 72 0.16 11.43 -9.32
C GLY A 72 0.37 10.53 -8.10
N ILE A 73 1.53 10.63 -7.45
CA ILE A 73 1.85 9.91 -6.21
C ILE A 73 1.95 10.94 -5.08
N LEU A 74 0.93 11.02 -4.23
CA LEU A 74 0.91 11.88 -3.06
C LEU A 74 1.63 11.17 -1.89
N VAL A 75 2.65 11.81 -1.34
CA VAL A 75 3.39 11.31 -0.18
C VAL A 75 2.96 12.10 1.05
N ARG A 76 2.33 11.45 2.02
CA ARG A 76 1.97 12.07 3.31
C ARG A 76 2.99 11.80 4.38
N ASP A 77 3.55 10.60 4.37
CA ASP A 77 4.61 10.21 5.27
C ASP A 77 5.91 9.98 4.49
N ALA A 78 6.92 10.82 4.75
CA ALA A 78 8.23 10.67 4.14
C ALA A 78 8.93 9.37 4.56
N LEU A 79 8.62 8.84 5.75
CA LEU A 79 9.13 7.55 6.21
C LEU A 79 8.58 6.41 5.34
N ALA A 80 7.31 6.46 4.95
CA ALA A 80 6.72 5.48 4.03
C ALA A 80 7.50 5.43 2.70
N LEU A 81 7.93 6.59 2.18
CA LEU A 81 8.77 6.66 0.98
C LEU A 81 10.19 6.11 1.20
N GLU A 82 10.77 6.26 2.39
CA GLU A 82 12.06 5.63 2.74
C GLU A 82 11.95 4.11 2.85
N LEU A 83 10.90 3.60 3.50
CA LEU A 83 10.67 2.18 3.75
C LEU A 83 10.32 1.42 2.46
N LEU A 84 9.63 2.07 1.52
CA LEU A 84 9.18 1.49 0.27
C LEU A 84 10.32 0.88 -0.58
N ARG A 85 11.57 1.36 -0.43
CA ARG A 85 12.73 0.84 -1.17
C ARG A 85 13.04 -0.62 -0.83
N ASP A 86 12.70 -1.02 0.39
CA ASP A 86 13.02 -2.31 1.01
C ASP A 86 11.82 -3.28 0.90
N ALA A 87 10.79 -2.89 0.11
CA ALA A 87 9.64 -3.72 -0.22
C ALA A 87 10.06 -5.03 -0.89
N GLN A 88 9.61 -6.14 -0.33
CA GLN A 88 9.81 -7.49 -0.85
C GLN A 88 8.50 -8.12 -1.31
N VAL A 89 7.41 -7.82 -0.60
CA VAL A 89 6.06 -8.30 -0.91
C VAL A 89 5.18 -7.08 -1.15
N VAL A 90 4.44 -7.09 -2.27
CA VAL A 90 3.39 -6.11 -2.55
C VAL A 90 2.09 -6.88 -2.65
N ALA A 91 1.24 -6.72 -1.64
CA ALA A 91 -0.10 -7.28 -1.61
C ALA A 91 -1.06 -6.27 -2.23
N PHE A 92 -1.80 -6.70 -3.25
CA PHE A 92 -2.86 -5.91 -3.87
C PHE A 92 -4.21 -6.44 -3.43
N ASP A 93 -5.09 -5.53 -3.02
CA ASP A 93 -6.51 -5.85 -3.03
C ASP A 93 -7.00 -6.05 -4.47
N LYS A 94 -8.09 -6.79 -4.64
CA LYS A 94 -8.67 -7.06 -5.97
C LYS A 94 -9.61 -5.93 -6.38
N THR A 95 -10.71 -5.81 -5.65
CA THR A 95 -11.88 -5.04 -6.07
C THR A 95 -11.61 -3.54 -5.92
N GLY A 96 -11.84 -2.77 -6.98
CA GLY A 96 -11.51 -1.34 -7.02
C GLY A 96 -10.01 -1.05 -7.11
N THR A 97 -9.15 -2.05 -6.83
CA THR A 97 -7.71 -1.89 -6.90
C THR A 97 -7.16 -2.32 -8.26
N LEU A 98 -7.16 -3.62 -8.54
CA LEU A 98 -6.77 -4.18 -9.83
C LEU A 98 -7.92 -4.16 -10.85
N THR A 99 -9.15 -4.06 -10.35
CA THR A 99 -10.36 -4.01 -11.16
C THR A 99 -11.05 -2.66 -11.04
N GLU A 100 -12.00 -2.38 -11.94
CA GLU A 100 -12.71 -1.10 -11.99
C GLU A 100 -13.56 -0.83 -10.74
N GLY A 101 -13.91 -1.88 -9.98
CA GLY A 101 -14.79 -1.78 -8.84
C GLY A 101 -16.27 -1.71 -9.24
N GLN A 102 -16.56 -2.01 -10.51
CA GLN A 102 -17.91 -2.02 -11.08
C GLN A 102 -18.25 -3.46 -11.50
N PRO A 103 -18.55 -4.35 -10.53
CA PRO A 103 -18.83 -5.73 -10.86
C PRO A 103 -20.09 -5.84 -11.72
N GLU A 104 -20.06 -6.80 -12.63
CA GLU A 104 -21.17 -7.18 -13.50
C GLU A 104 -21.53 -8.64 -13.26
N LEU A 105 -22.82 -8.95 -13.39
CA LEU A 105 -23.27 -10.34 -13.32
C LEU A 105 -22.92 -11.03 -14.64
N VAL A 106 -21.91 -11.89 -14.62
CA VAL A 106 -21.37 -12.56 -15.81
C VAL A 106 -21.95 -13.95 -16.05
N ALA A 107 -22.44 -14.59 -14.98
CA ALA A 107 -23.12 -15.87 -15.08
C ALA A 107 -24.09 -16.05 -13.92
N ALA A 108 -25.16 -16.81 -14.14
CA ALA A 108 -26.04 -17.28 -13.10
C ALA A 108 -26.53 -18.69 -13.43
N GLN A 109 -26.49 -19.57 -12.43
CA GLN A 109 -26.93 -20.96 -12.56
C GLN A 109 -28.01 -21.24 -11.53
N ALA A 110 -29.22 -21.52 -12.01
CA ALA A 110 -30.31 -21.97 -11.15
C ALA A 110 -30.10 -23.44 -10.74
N ALA A 111 -30.48 -23.76 -9.51
CA ALA A 111 -30.60 -25.15 -9.07
C ALA A 111 -31.71 -25.83 -9.88
N ALA A 112 -31.56 -27.13 -10.16
CA ALA A 112 -32.58 -27.91 -10.85
C ALA A 112 -33.94 -27.90 -10.13
N ALA A 113 -33.93 -27.68 -8.81
CA ALA A 113 -35.12 -27.62 -7.98
C ALA A 113 -35.85 -26.27 -8.01
N LEU A 114 -35.33 -25.24 -8.71
CA LEU A 114 -35.96 -23.92 -8.75
C LEU A 114 -36.96 -23.80 -9.93
N PRO A 115 -38.28 -23.75 -9.67
CA PRO A 115 -39.26 -23.48 -10.71
C PRO A 115 -39.06 -22.09 -11.31
N GLY A 116 -39.12 -21.99 -12.64
CA GLY A 116 -38.82 -20.76 -13.38
C GLY A 116 -37.34 -20.54 -13.69
N GLY A 117 -36.45 -21.44 -13.24
CA GLY A 117 -35.06 -21.49 -13.67
C GLY A 117 -34.28 -20.19 -13.46
N HIS A 118 -33.60 -19.75 -14.52
CA HIS A 118 -32.70 -18.59 -14.49
C HIS A 118 -33.43 -17.28 -14.13
N ASP A 119 -34.57 -17.00 -14.74
CA ASP A 119 -35.29 -15.74 -14.52
C ASP A 119 -35.84 -15.64 -13.10
N ALA A 120 -36.32 -16.77 -12.55
CA ALA A 120 -36.76 -16.83 -11.16
C ALA A 120 -35.60 -16.60 -10.18
N LEU A 121 -34.42 -17.16 -10.46
CA LEU A 121 -33.22 -16.93 -9.66
C LEU A 121 -32.86 -15.43 -9.62
N LEU A 122 -32.83 -14.77 -10.79
CA LEU A 122 -32.51 -13.36 -10.89
C LEU A 122 -33.56 -12.48 -10.20
N ALA A 123 -34.85 -12.75 -10.41
CA ALA A 123 -35.92 -11.97 -9.80
C ALA A 123 -35.88 -12.05 -8.26
N LEU A 124 -35.67 -13.24 -7.69
CA LEU A 124 -35.55 -13.43 -6.24
C LEU A 124 -34.29 -12.76 -5.69
N ALA A 125 -33.14 -12.90 -6.37
CA ALA A 125 -31.89 -12.29 -5.93
C ALA A 125 -31.91 -10.74 -6.03
N ALA A 126 -32.58 -10.19 -7.04
CA ALA A 126 -32.78 -8.76 -7.19
C ALA A 126 -33.74 -8.21 -6.12
N ALA A 127 -34.84 -8.93 -5.84
CA ALA A 127 -35.77 -8.57 -4.78
C ALA A 127 -35.09 -8.54 -3.40
N LEU A 128 -34.27 -9.55 -3.08
CA LEU A 128 -33.53 -9.60 -1.81
C LEU A 128 -32.51 -8.45 -1.66
N GLN A 129 -32.06 -7.89 -2.78
CA GLN A 129 -31.10 -6.80 -2.83
C GLN A 129 -31.76 -5.44 -3.08
N ALA A 130 -33.09 -5.34 -2.96
CA ALA A 130 -33.81 -4.08 -3.05
C ALA A 130 -33.35 -3.14 -1.93
N GLY A 131 -32.77 -1.99 -2.31
CA GLY A 131 -32.27 -0.98 -1.37
C GLY A 131 -30.86 -1.23 -0.82
N SER A 132 -30.13 -2.25 -1.30
CA SER A 132 -28.71 -2.42 -0.97
C SER A 132 -27.83 -1.54 -1.86
N GLU A 133 -26.96 -0.74 -1.25
CA GLU A 133 -25.99 0.09 -1.99
C GLU A 133 -24.75 -0.70 -2.46
N HIS A 134 -24.64 -1.98 -2.08
CA HIS A 134 -23.48 -2.81 -2.39
C HIS A 134 -23.25 -2.95 -3.91
N PRO A 135 -22.01 -2.89 -4.43
CA PRO A 135 -21.75 -2.98 -5.87
C PRO A 135 -22.33 -4.24 -6.54
N LEU A 136 -22.25 -5.40 -5.88
CA LEU A 136 -22.87 -6.65 -6.36
C LEU A 136 -24.41 -6.56 -6.44
N ALA A 137 -25.04 -5.82 -5.52
CA ALA A 137 -26.49 -5.59 -5.58
C ALA A 137 -26.86 -4.79 -6.82
N ARG A 138 -26.13 -3.72 -7.11
CA ARG A 138 -26.33 -2.93 -8.33
C ARG A 138 -26.14 -3.77 -9.59
N ALA A 139 -25.19 -4.71 -9.60
CA ALA A 139 -24.98 -5.64 -10.71
C ALA A 139 -26.21 -6.54 -10.96
N VAL A 140 -26.78 -7.13 -9.90
CA VAL A 140 -27.98 -7.96 -10.01
C VAL A 140 -29.21 -7.13 -10.40
N GLN A 141 -29.37 -5.93 -9.83
CA GLN A 141 -30.47 -5.03 -10.19
C GLN A 141 -30.41 -4.63 -11.67
N ARG A 142 -29.21 -4.29 -12.18
CA ARG A 142 -28.99 -4.01 -13.62
C ARG A 142 -29.36 -5.22 -14.48
N ALA A 143 -28.91 -6.42 -14.12
CA ALA A 143 -29.22 -7.63 -14.87
C ALA A 143 -30.74 -7.91 -14.90
N ALA A 144 -31.43 -7.78 -13.77
CA ALA A 144 -32.88 -7.97 -13.70
C ALA A 144 -33.66 -6.91 -14.48
N THR A 145 -33.19 -5.66 -14.47
CA THR A 145 -33.78 -4.56 -15.27
C THR A 145 -33.63 -4.82 -16.77
N LEU A 146 -32.44 -5.25 -17.22
CA LEU A 146 -32.17 -5.58 -18.62
C LEU A 146 -33.01 -6.78 -19.09
N ALA A 147 -33.22 -7.76 -18.22
CA ALA A 147 -34.09 -8.91 -18.50
C ALA A 147 -35.60 -8.58 -18.37
N THR A 148 -35.97 -7.33 -18.04
CA THR A 148 -37.36 -6.87 -17.89
C THR A 148 -38.16 -7.74 -16.90
N LEU A 149 -37.52 -8.16 -15.81
CA LEU A 149 -38.13 -9.05 -14.82
C LEU A 149 -39.06 -8.29 -13.88
N SER A 150 -40.19 -8.90 -13.54
CA SER A 150 -41.05 -8.42 -12.46
C SER A 150 -40.50 -8.89 -11.12
N LEU A 151 -40.09 -7.93 -10.28
CA LEU A 151 -39.50 -8.23 -8.98
C LEU A 151 -40.58 -8.43 -7.91
N PRO A 152 -40.60 -9.56 -7.19
CA PRO A 152 -41.49 -9.73 -6.05
C PRO A 152 -41.14 -8.77 -4.91
N ALA A 153 -42.13 -8.40 -4.11
CA ALA A 153 -41.90 -7.57 -2.92
C ALA A 153 -41.03 -8.32 -1.89
N ALA A 154 -40.04 -7.61 -1.36
CA ALA A 154 -39.18 -8.10 -0.30
C ALA A 154 -39.41 -7.32 1.01
N THR A 155 -39.40 -8.02 2.14
CA THR A 155 -39.58 -7.43 3.47
C THR A 155 -38.57 -8.01 4.46
N GLY A 156 -38.30 -7.27 5.55
CA GLY A 156 -37.38 -7.71 6.59
C GLY A 156 -35.93 -7.90 6.11
N LEU A 157 -35.51 -7.13 5.09
CA LEU A 157 -34.16 -7.19 4.54
C LEU A 157 -33.13 -6.78 5.60
N ARG A 158 -32.12 -7.62 5.80
CA ARG A 158 -31.04 -7.38 6.75
C ARG A 158 -29.69 -7.77 6.16
N ALA A 159 -28.77 -6.83 6.13
CA ALA A 159 -27.37 -7.10 5.79
C ALA A 159 -26.67 -7.80 6.96
N VAL A 160 -25.96 -8.89 6.66
CA VAL A 160 -25.11 -9.64 7.58
C VAL A 160 -23.65 -9.40 7.19
N PRO A 161 -22.90 -8.57 7.94
CA PRO A 161 -21.54 -8.19 7.59
C PRO A 161 -20.63 -9.41 7.34
N GLY A 162 -19.88 -9.38 6.23
CA GLY A 162 -18.96 -10.46 5.84
C GLY A 162 -19.62 -11.72 5.30
N ARG A 163 -20.96 -11.79 5.28
CA ARG A 163 -21.72 -12.99 4.91
C ARG A 163 -22.66 -12.75 3.74
N GLY A 164 -23.47 -11.70 3.78
CA GLY A 164 -24.41 -11.38 2.71
C GLY A 164 -25.65 -10.60 3.18
N ILE A 165 -26.82 -10.96 2.66
CA ILE A 165 -28.12 -10.36 2.99
C ILE A 165 -29.17 -11.47 3.18
N GLU A 166 -30.08 -11.26 4.11
CA GLU A 166 -31.22 -12.15 4.39
C GLU A 166 -32.53 -11.36 4.37
N GLY A 167 -33.65 -12.03 4.10
CA GLY A 167 -34.97 -11.41 4.17
C GLY A 167 -36.08 -12.31 3.66
N GLN A 168 -37.29 -11.76 3.56
CA GLN A 168 -38.45 -12.47 3.03
C GLN A 168 -38.83 -11.97 1.64
N VAL A 169 -39.02 -12.89 0.70
CA VAL A 169 -39.43 -12.59 -0.68
C VAL A 169 -40.52 -13.56 -1.08
N ALA A 170 -41.67 -13.06 -1.54
CA ALA A 170 -42.84 -13.89 -1.90
C ALA A 170 -43.23 -14.91 -0.79
N GLY A 171 -43.12 -14.50 0.48
CA GLY A 171 -43.43 -15.34 1.64
C GLY A 171 -42.37 -16.41 1.98
N GLN A 172 -41.23 -16.43 1.28
CA GLN A 172 -40.12 -17.34 1.56
C GLN A 172 -38.98 -16.60 2.25
N ALA A 173 -38.40 -17.20 3.30
CA ALA A 173 -37.17 -16.72 3.90
C ALA A 173 -35.99 -17.11 2.98
N LEU A 174 -35.28 -16.11 2.47
CA LEU A 174 -34.18 -16.26 1.54
C LEU A 174 -32.90 -15.63 2.09
N LEU A 175 -31.78 -16.23 1.73
CA LEU A 175 -30.43 -15.77 2.04
C LEU A 175 -29.66 -15.64 0.73
N LEU A 176 -28.88 -14.57 0.59
CA LEU A 176 -27.95 -14.38 -0.52
C LEU A 176 -26.57 -14.04 0.05
N GLY A 177 -25.55 -14.86 -0.22
CA GLY A 177 -24.23 -14.60 0.34
C GLY A 177 -23.10 -15.54 -0.09
N SER A 178 -21.98 -15.46 0.63
CA SER A 178 -20.71 -16.13 0.28
C SER A 178 -20.72 -17.64 0.50
N SER A 179 -19.82 -18.36 -0.17
CA SER A 179 -19.61 -19.80 0.01
C SER A 179 -19.28 -20.17 1.46
N VAL A 180 -18.52 -19.32 2.17
CA VAL A 180 -18.20 -19.48 3.61
C VAL A 180 -19.48 -19.53 4.44
N TRP A 181 -20.41 -18.59 4.23
CA TRP A 181 -21.65 -18.56 4.98
C TRP A 181 -22.55 -19.77 4.65
N MET A 182 -22.55 -20.22 3.40
CA MET A 182 -23.31 -21.41 3.01
C MET A 182 -22.78 -22.69 3.67
N ALA A 183 -21.45 -22.81 3.82
CA ALA A 183 -20.83 -23.91 4.55
C ALA A 183 -21.21 -23.88 6.05
N GLU A 184 -21.22 -22.70 6.68
CA GLU A 184 -21.68 -22.53 8.07
C GLU A 184 -23.14 -22.95 8.26
N LEU A 185 -24.00 -22.64 7.29
CA LEU A 185 -25.43 -22.98 7.31
C LEU A 185 -25.70 -24.46 6.96
N GLY A 186 -24.68 -25.22 6.53
CA GLY A 186 -24.85 -26.62 6.13
C GLY A 186 -25.68 -26.77 4.84
N VAL A 187 -25.53 -25.85 3.88
CA VAL A 187 -26.18 -25.95 2.57
C VAL A 187 -25.50 -27.04 1.75
N HIS A 188 -26.27 -28.02 1.28
CA HIS A 188 -25.74 -29.16 0.52
C HIS A 188 -26.26 -29.17 -0.93
N ASP A 189 -25.40 -28.85 -1.89
CA ASP A 189 -25.59 -29.08 -3.32
C ASP A 189 -24.22 -29.28 -4.00
N GLU A 190 -23.85 -30.53 -4.30
CA GLU A 190 -22.53 -30.86 -4.86
C GLU A 190 -22.32 -30.33 -6.30
N ALA A 191 -23.40 -30.18 -7.08
CA ALA A 191 -23.31 -29.68 -8.44
C ALA A 191 -23.01 -28.19 -8.43
N LEU A 192 -23.75 -27.41 -7.64
CA LEU A 192 -23.49 -26.00 -7.44
C LEU A 192 -22.15 -25.78 -6.73
N ALA A 193 -21.76 -26.61 -5.76
CA ALA A 193 -20.47 -26.46 -5.08
C ALA A 193 -19.28 -26.57 -6.04
N ARG A 194 -19.34 -27.54 -6.98
CA ARG A 194 -18.33 -27.66 -8.04
C ARG A 194 -18.31 -26.46 -8.97
N GLN A 195 -19.48 -25.93 -9.36
CA GLN A 195 -19.53 -24.75 -10.21
C GLN A 195 -19.02 -23.49 -9.50
N ALA A 196 -19.38 -23.30 -8.23
CA ALA A 196 -18.90 -22.21 -7.40
C ALA A 196 -17.37 -22.22 -7.30
N ALA A 197 -16.77 -23.40 -7.04
CA ALA A 197 -15.32 -23.55 -7.01
C ALA A 197 -14.66 -23.26 -8.38
N ALA A 198 -15.28 -23.69 -9.49
CA ALA A 198 -14.78 -23.40 -10.83
C ALA A 198 -14.78 -21.89 -11.12
N TRP A 199 -15.89 -21.20 -10.86
CA TRP A 199 -15.99 -19.75 -11.06
C TRP A 199 -15.06 -18.96 -10.12
N ALA A 200 -14.92 -19.39 -8.87
CA ALA A 200 -13.95 -18.81 -7.95
C ALA A 200 -12.51 -19.00 -8.44
N GLY A 201 -12.19 -20.16 -9.01
CA GLY A 201 -10.90 -20.46 -9.65
C GLY A 201 -10.61 -19.58 -10.88
N GLU A 202 -11.65 -19.15 -11.60
CA GLU A 202 -11.56 -18.14 -12.67
C GLU A 202 -11.42 -16.69 -12.13
N GLY A 203 -11.37 -16.49 -10.81
CA GLY A 203 -11.26 -15.17 -10.17
C GLY A 203 -12.58 -14.42 -10.02
N ARG A 204 -13.72 -15.05 -10.34
CA ARG A 204 -15.06 -14.47 -10.18
C ARG A 204 -15.45 -14.46 -8.71
N SER A 205 -16.19 -13.43 -8.31
CA SER A 205 -16.85 -13.43 -7.00
C SER A 205 -18.15 -14.23 -7.10
N VAL A 206 -18.39 -15.17 -6.18
CA VAL A 206 -19.55 -16.07 -6.24
C VAL A 206 -20.48 -15.80 -5.06
N SER A 207 -21.78 -15.67 -5.34
CA SER A 207 -22.83 -15.59 -4.33
C SER A 207 -23.87 -16.68 -4.54
N TRP A 208 -24.34 -17.25 -3.45
CA TRP A 208 -25.35 -18.30 -3.41
C TRP A 208 -26.69 -17.70 -3.02
N LEU A 209 -27.75 -18.06 -3.75
CA LEU A 209 -29.13 -17.82 -3.31
C LEU A 209 -29.65 -19.11 -2.67
N VAL A 210 -30.18 -19.00 -1.45
CA VAL A 210 -30.61 -20.12 -0.63
C VAL A 210 -31.96 -19.82 0.00
N ARG A 211 -32.82 -20.83 0.05
CA ARG A 211 -34.03 -20.83 0.88
C ARG A 211 -33.65 -21.26 2.29
N ALA A 212 -33.95 -20.42 3.28
CA ALA A 212 -33.67 -20.72 4.66
C ALA A 212 -34.44 -21.98 5.11
N GLY A 213 -33.75 -22.84 5.85
CA GLY A 213 -34.36 -23.97 6.54
C GLY A 213 -35.00 -23.54 7.85
N THR A 214 -35.87 -24.38 8.42
CA THR A 214 -36.37 -24.21 9.79
C THR A 214 -35.51 -24.93 10.82
N ALA A 215 -34.57 -25.77 10.39
CA ALA A 215 -33.61 -26.43 11.26
C ALA A 215 -32.59 -25.42 11.82
N ALA A 216 -32.38 -25.45 13.14
CA ALA A 216 -31.42 -24.56 13.81
C ALA A 216 -29.96 -25.00 13.62
N SER A 217 -29.72 -26.27 13.30
CA SER A 217 -28.40 -26.86 13.02
C SER A 217 -28.53 -28.17 12.23
N PRO A 218 -27.46 -28.63 11.55
CA PRO A 218 -27.46 -29.92 10.85
C PRO A 218 -27.88 -31.06 11.80
N GLY A 219 -28.91 -31.83 11.41
CA GLY A 219 -29.42 -32.96 12.21
C GLY A 219 -30.49 -32.59 13.27
N THR A 220 -30.90 -31.33 13.37
CA THR A 220 -32.05 -30.93 14.23
C THR A 220 -33.39 -31.08 13.49
N PRO A 221 -34.52 -31.27 14.20
CA PRO A 221 -35.84 -31.32 13.58
C PRO A 221 -36.15 -30.02 12.84
N GLY A 222 -36.40 -30.11 11.53
CA GLY A 222 -36.70 -28.96 10.67
C GLY A 222 -36.35 -29.25 9.21
N THR A 223 -36.72 -28.33 8.31
CA THR A 223 -36.26 -28.40 6.93
C THR A 223 -34.83 -27.86 6.83
N PRO A 224 -33.91 -28.55 6.14
CA PRO A 224 -32.58 -28.03 5.88
C PRO A 224 -32.65 -26.84 4.91
N PRO A 225 -31.67 -25.93 4.92
CA PRO A 225 -31.59 -24.88 3.93
C PRO A 225 -31.31 -25.47 2.54
N GLN A 226 -31.95 -24.90 1.51
CA GLN A 226 -31.91 -25.43 0.15
C GLN A 226 -31.29 -24.41 -0.80
N ALA A 227 -30.25 -24.80 -1.54
CA ALA A 227 -29.68 -23.97 -2.59
C ALA A 227 -30.67 -23.77 -3.74
N LEU A 228 -30.88 -22.51 -4.13
CA LEU A 228 -31.73 -22.11 -5.26
C LEU A 228 -30.90 -21.76 -6.49
N GLY A 229 -29.64 -21.37 -6.31
CA GLY A 229 -28.71 -21.14 -7.41
C GLY A 229 -27.48 -20.33 -7.02
N LEU A 230 -26.68 -20.02 -8.04
CA LEU A 230 -25.43 -19.27 -7.95
C LEU A 230 -25.45 -18.06 -8.86
N LEU A 231 -24.77 -17.01 -8.43
CA LEU A 231 -24.49 -15.80 -9.18
C LEU A 231 -22.98 -15.61 -9.22
N ALA A 232 -22.42 -15.44 -10.41
CA ALA A 232 -21.02 -15.13 -10.62
C ALA A 232 -20.86 -13.69 -11.08
N PHE A 233 -19.99 -12.97 -10.41
CA PHE A 233 -19.67 -11.58 -10.71
C PHE A 233 -18.25 -11.48 -11.24
N GLY A 234 -18.13 -10.85 -12.40
CA GLY A 234 -16.86 -10.42 -12.96
C GLY A 234 -16.67 -8.93 -12.69
N ASP A 235 -15.43 -8.49 -12.54
CA ASP A 235 -15.09 -7.07 -12.51
C ASP A 235 -13.98 -6.87 -13.52
N ALA A 236 -14.16 -5.90 -14.42
CA ALA A 236 -13.20 -5.67 -15.49
C ALA A 236 -11.86 -5.24 -14.87
N ALA A 237 -10.77 -5.83 -15.34
CA ALA A 237 -9.44 -5.38 -14.94
C ALA A 237 -9.23 -3.96 -15.47
N LYS A 238 -8.70 -3.06 -14.64
CA LYS A 238 -8.39 -1.70 -15.09
C LYS A 238 -7.41 -1.75 -16.28
N PRO A 239 -7.53 -0.85 -17.26
CA PRO A 239 -6.56 -0.72 -18.34
C PRO A 239 -5.15 -0.60 -17.77
N GLY A 240 -4.25 -1.48 -18.20
CA GLY A 240 -2.87 -1.53 -17.68
C GLY A 240 -2.67 -2.41 -16.43
N ALA A 241 -3.70 -2.77 -15.66
CA ALA A 241 -3.56 -3.68 -14.51
C ALA A 241 -3.10 -5.08 -14.95
N ALA A 242 -3.68 -5.63 -16.03
CA ALA A 242 -3.24 -6.91 -16.60
C ALA A 242 -1.79 -6.85 -17.11
N ALA A 243 -1.37 -5.72 -17.68
CA ALA A 243 0.00 -5.52 -18.15
C ALA A 243 0.99 -5.27 -16.98
N ALA A 244 0.53 -4.65 -15.89
CA ALA A 244 1.27 -4.49 -14.63
C ALA A 244 1.52 -5.86 -14.00
N LEU A 245 0.45 -6.65 -13.83
CA LEU A 245 0.49 -8.01 -13.31
C LEU A 245 1.37 -8.94 -14.17
N ALA A 246 1.31 -8.80 -15.50
CA ALA A 246 2.13 -9.61 -16.41
C ALA A 246 3.61 -9.19 -16.46
N ARG A 247 3.92 -7.88 -16.37
CA ARG A 247 5.31 -7.37 -16.54
C ARG A 247 6.10 -7.24 -15.25
N SER A 248 5.45 -6.94 -14.13
CA SER A 248 6.16 -6.50 -12.93
C SER A 248 6.41 -7.61 -11.91
N VAL A 249 5.45 -8.51 -11.68
CA VAL A 249 5.60 -9.65 -10.77
C VAL A 249 4.49 -10.64 -11.13
N GLY A 250 4.82 -11.80 -11.72
CA GLY A 250 3.82 -12.85 -11.84
C GLY A 250 3.21 -13.10 -10.46
N ILE A 251 1.89 -13.08 -10.35
CA ILE A 251 1.21 -13.31 -9.07
C ILE A 251 1.66 -14.68 -8.56
N THR A 252 2.43 -14.71 -7.49
CA THR A 252 2.95 -15.96 -6.93
C THR A 252 1.94 -16.66 -6.04
N GLU A 253 0.97 -15.91 -5.50
CA GLU A 253 -0.05 -16.43 -4.59
C GLU A 253 -1.34 -15.62 -4.70
N VAL A 254 -2.49 -16.30 -4.74
CA VAL A 254 -3.83 -15.69 -4.72
C VAL A 254 -4.56 -16.20 -3.47
N ARG A 255 -5.05 -15.28 -2.63
CA ARG A 255 -5.90 -15.59 -1.48
C ARG A 255 -7.30 -15.04 -1.72
N ALA A 256 -8.24 -15.92 -2.07
CA ALA A 256 -9.64 -15.55 -2.32
C ALA A 256 -10.48 -15.61 -1.03
N GLU A 257 -11.62 -14.93 -1.02
CA GLU A 257 -12.64 -14.97 0.05
C GLU A 257 -12.15 -14.56 1.45
N VAL A 258 -11.11 -13.70 1.54
CA VAL A 258 -10.64 -13.16 2.82
C VAL A 258 -11.58 -12.06 3.30
N LEU A 259 -12.13 -12.24 4.52
CA LEU A 259 -12.97 -11.22 5.16
C LEU A 259 -12.18 -9.92 5.40
N PRO A 260 -12.81 -8.73 5.33
CA PRO A 260 -12.14 -7.46 5.60
C PRO A 260 -11.37 -7.43 6.94
N ALA A 261 -11.94 -8.02 8.00
CA ALA A 261 -11.32 -8.11 9.31
C ALA A 261 -10.06 -9.01 9.34
N ASP A 262 -9.99 -10.00 8.44
CA ASP A 262 -8.89 -10.95 8.37
C ASP A 262 -7.73 -10.47 7.50
N LYS A 263 -7.95 -9.49 6.61
CA LYS A 263 -6.90 -8.95 5.73
C LYS A 263 -5.71 -8.41 6.53
N ALA A 264 -5.95 -7.72 7.65
CA ALA A 264 -4.89 -7.21 8.52
C ALA A 264 -4.03 -8.35 9.12
N ARG A 265 -4.66 -9.46 9.52
CA ARG A 265 -3.96 -10.64 10.05
C ARG A 265 -3.09 -11.31 8.99
N VAL A 266 -3.57 -11.40 7.75
CA VAL A 266 -2.80 -11.93 6.62
C VAL A 266 -1.56 -11.07 6.35
N VAL A 267 -1.71 -9.74 6.34
CA VAL A 267 -0.58 -8.81 6.17
C VAL A 267 0.44 -8.95 7.30
N GLN A 268 -0.02 -9.10 8.55
CA GLN A 268 0.87 -9.32 9.69
C GLN A 268 1.62 -10.66 9.60
N ALA A 269 0.95 -11.73 9.17
CA ALA A 269 1.59 -13.03 8.96
C ALA A 269 2.70 -12.94 7.90
N LEU A 270 2.40 -12.32 6.74
CA LEU A 270 3.39 -12.07 5.69
C LEU A 270 4.59 -11.26 6.19
N ARG A 271 4.34 -10.28 7.06
CA ARG A 271 5.40 -9.45 7.65
C ARG A 271 6.28 -10.25 8.62
N ALA A 272 5.69 -11.16 9.39
CA ALA A 272 6.41 -12.01 10.33
C ALA A 272 7.31 -13.06 9.64
N GLU A 273 6.92 -13.51 8.45
CA GLU A 273 7.70 -14.46 7.64
C GLU A 273 8.93 -13.82 6.96
N LEU A 274 8.93 -12.49 6.81
CA LEU A 274 10.00 -11.79 6.12
C LEU A 274 11.28 -11.64 6.97
N PRO A 275 12.47 -11.77 6.36
CA PRO A 275 13.74 -11.45 7.02
C PRO A 275 13.79 -10.01 7.53
N ALA A 276 14.58 -9.78 8.57
CA ALA A 276 14.82 -8.44 9.11
C ALA A 276 15.24 -7.46 8.01
N GLY A 277 14.55 -6.31 7.95
CA GLY A 277 14.82 -5.25 6.98
C GLY A 277 14.03 -5.37 5.67
N ARG A 278 13.32 -6.47 5.40
CA ARG A 278 12.36 -6.56 4.30
C ARG A 278 10.98 -6.07 4.74
N ARG A 279 10.21 -5.54 3.79
CA ARG A 279 8.95 -4.85 4.07
C ARG A 279 7.78 -5.40 3.25
N VAL A 280 6.59 -5.42 3.87
CA VAL A 280 5.31 -5.70 3.20
C VAL A 280 4.63 -4.37 2.84
N VAL A 281 4.24 -4.25 1.57
CA VAL A 281 3.45 -3.13 1.06
C VAL A 281 2.02 -3.63 0.82
N MET A 282 1.02 -2.91 1.31
CA MET A 282 -0.39 -3.17 1.01
C MET A 282 -0.91 -2.08 0.08
N VAL A 283 -1.60 -2.46 -0.99
CA VAL A 283 -2.22 -1.56 -1.97
C VAL A 283 -3.72 -1.82 -2.00
N GLY A 284 -4.53 -0.79 -1.78
CA GLY A 284 -5.99 -0.92 -1.72
C GLY A 284 -6.73 0.38 -2.04
N ASP A 285 -8.05 0.31 -2.19
CA ASP A 285 -8.93 1.49 -2.29
C ASP A 285 -9.20 2.14 -0.92
N GLY A 286 -8.96 1.36 0.14
CA GLY A 286 -9.08 1.70 1.55
C GLY A 286 -10.50 1.90 2.07
N VAL A 287 -11.54 1.54 1.30
CA VAL A 287 -12.92 1.44 1.81
C VAL A 287 -13.03 0.23 2.74
N ASN A 288 -12.55 -0.92 2.28
CA ASN A 288 -12.56 -2.18 3.04
C ASN A 288 -11.18 -2.57 3.60
N ASP A 289 -10.14 -1.85 3.17
CA ASP A 289 -8.74 -2.26 3.40
C ASP A 289 -7.99 -1.38 4.38
N ALA A 290 -8.63 -0.37 4.99
CA ALA A 290 -7.97 0.53 5.93
C ALA A 290 -7.22 -0.22 7.07
N PRO A 291 -7.78 -1.27 7.70
CA PRO A 291 -7.04 -2.05 8.70
C PRO A 291 -5.81 -2.77 8.13
N ALA A 292 -5.89 -3.26 6.89
CA ALA A 292 -4.78 -3.94 6.23
C ALA A 292 -3.69 -2.96 5.79
N LEU A 293 -4.08 -1.77 5.31
CA LEU A 293 -3.17 -0.67 4.97
C LEU A 293 -2.37 -0.20 6.19
N ALA A 294 -3.02 -0.08 7.35
CA ALA A 294 -2.36 0.27 8.62
C ALA A 294 -1.47 -0.85 9.18
N ALA A 295 -1.80 -2.12 8.90
CA ALA A 295 -1.02 -3.26 9.38
C ALA A 295 0.28 -3.49 8.59
N ALA A 296 0.35 -2.98 7.35
CA ALA A 296 1.52 -3.08 6.49
C ALA A 296 2.67 -2.18 6.97
N ASP A 297 3.90 -2.48 6.54
CA ASP A 297 5.02 -1.54 6.75
C ASP A 297 4.83 -0.25 5.94
N VAL A 298 4.19 -0.37 4.76
CA VAL A 298 3.81 0.75 3.90
C VAL A 298 2.42 0.50 3.31
N GLY A 299 1.46 1.35 3.66
CA GLY A 299 0.15 1.39 3.01
C GLY A 299 0.12 2.35 1.83
N ILE A 300 -0.41 1.90 0.69
CA ILE A 300 -0.66 2.70 -0.51
C ILE A 300 -2.16 2.68 -0.81
N ALA A 301 -2.83 3.82 -0.65
CA ALA A 301 -4.23 3.96 -1.03
C ALA A 301 -4.35 4.41 -2.50
N MET A 302 -5.41 3.99 -3.19
CA MET A 302 -5.71 4.44 -4.55
C MET A 302 -7.00 5.25 -4.57
N THR A 303 -6.99 6.35 -5.33
CA THR A 303 -8.18 7.17 -5.52
C THR A 303 -8.89 6.79 -6.81
N HIS A 304 -10.21 6.68 -6.73
CA HIS A 304 -11.06 6.54 -7.91
C HIS A 304 -11.37 7.90 -8.53
N ALA A 305 -11.47 7.95 -9.86
CA ALA A 305 -11.82 9.16 -10.60
C ALA A 305 -13.19 9.74 -10.20
N ASP A 306 -14.06 8.89 -9.65
CA ASP A 306 -15.41 9.25 -9.17
C ASP A 306 -15.41 9.82 -7.73
N GLY A 307 -14.23 10.13 -7.17
CA GLY A 307 -14.11 10.67 -5.80
C GLY A 307 -14.21 9.62 -4.68
N GLY A 308 -14.24 8.33 -5.02
CA GLY A 308 -14.52 7.21 -4.10
C GLY A 308 -13.37 6.74 -3.19
N GLY A 309 -12.22 7.41 -3.19
CA GLY A 309 -11.20 7.15 -2.16
C GLY A 309 -11.68 7.75 -0.84
N THR A 310 -12.24 6.92 0.05
CA THR A 310 -12.77 7.42 1.34
C THR A 310 -11.69 8.24 2.07
N ASP A 311 -12.06 9.36 2.68
CA ASP A 311 -11.16 10.22 3.45
C ASP A 311 -10.35 9.40 4.47
N VAL A 312 -10.96 8.35 5.03
CA VAL A 312 -10.34 7.42 5.98
C VAL A 312 -9.15 6.65 5.37
N ALA A 313 -9.27 6.15 4.14
CA ALA A 313 -8.20 5.48 3.42
C ALA A 313 -7.02 6.41 3.16
N MET A 314 -7.33 7.64 2.74
CA MET A 314 -6.34 8.69 2.59
C MET A 314 -5.66 8.96 3.93
N HIS A 315 -6.37 9.08 5.04
CA HIS A 315 -5.72 9.33 6.32
C HIS A 315 -4.86 8.17 6.84
N THR A 316 -5.13 6.94 6.42
CA THR A 316 -4.45 5.75 6.93
C THR A 316 -3.20 5.38 6.13
N ALA A 317 -3.16 5.67 4.83
CA ALA A 317 -2.04 5.28 3.96
C ALA A 317 -0.93 6.35 3.90
N GLY A 318 0.33 5.90 4.01
CA GLY A 318 1.51 6.76 3.91
C GLY A 318 1.73 7.33 2.50
N LEU A 319 1.24 6.62 1.47
CA LEU A 319 1.19 7.10 0.08
C LEU A 319 -0.22 7.00 -0.50
N THR A 320 -0.54 7.88 -1.45
CA THR A 320 -1.77 7.81 -2.23
C THR A 320 -1.51 7.98 -3.72
N LEU A 321 -2.10 7.10 -4.52
CA LEU A 321 -2.10 7.19 -5.97
C LEU A 321 -3.33 8.00 -6.39
N LEU A 322 -3.10 9.22 -6.87
CA LEU A 322 -4.11 10.19 -7.30
C LEU A 322 -4.83 9.77 -8.59
N ARG A 323 -4.18 8.90 -9.36
CA ARG A 323 -4.80 8.19 -10.47
C ARG A 323 -4.98 6.76 -9.99
N GLY A 324 -6.17 6.19 -10.13
CA GLY A 324 -6.47 4.81 -9.75
C GLY A 324 -5.77 3.76 -10.62
N ASP A 325 -4.56 4.07 -11.11
CA ASP A 325 -3.73 3.28 -12.00
C ASP A 325 -2.69 2.49 -11.18
N PRO A 326 -2.79 1.15 -11.14
CA PRO A 326 -1.82 0.30 -10.46
C PRO A 326 -0.37 0.42 -10.98
N MET A 327 -0.16 0.92 -12.21
CA MET A 327 1.18 1.13 -12.78
C MET A 327 2.00 2.18 -12.01
N LEU A 328 1.35 3.01 -11.19
CA LEU A 328 2.05 3.97 -10.34
C LEU A 328 2.78 3.30 -9.16
N VAL A 329 2.43 2.05 -8.78
CA VAL A 329 3.13 1.33 -7.71
C VAL A 329 4.59 1.02 -8.10
N PRO A 330 4.89 0.41 -9.27
CA PRO A 330 6.26 0.30 -9.79
C PRO A 330 7.02 1.64 -9.87
N GLN A 331 6.34 2.72 -10.26
CA GLN A 331 6.94 4.05 -10.33
C GLN A 331 7.31 4.56 -8.94
N ALA A 332 6.44 4.38 -7.94
CA ALA A 332 6.70 4.72 -6.54
C ALA A 332 7.90 3.94 -5.97
N LEU A 333 8.00 2.63 -6.25
CA LEU A 333 9.15 1.80 -5.88
C LEU A 333 10.45 2.30 -6.50
N THR A 334 10.41 2.63 -7.79
CA THR A 334 11.57 3.17 -8.53
C THR A 334 12.02 4.51 -7.95
N LEU A 335 11.05 5.40 -7.67
CA LEU A 335 11.30 6.71 -7.08
C LEU A 335 11.91 6.60 -5.68
N SER A 336 11.35 5.75 -4.82
CA SER A 336 11.87 5.49 -3.46
C SER A 336 13.33 5.03 -3.47
N ARG A 337 13.69 4.10 -4.38
CA ARG A 337 15.07 3.64 -4.56
C ARG A 337 15.99 4.76 -5.06
N ALA A 338 15.51 5.59 -6.00
CA ALA A 338 16.27 6.72 -6.52
C ALA A 338 16.54 7.80 -5.45
N ILE A 339 15.52 8.14 -4.65
CA ILE A 339 15.63 9.06 -3.50
C ILE A 339 16.65 8.52 -2.50
N SER A 340 16.53 7.25 -2.11
CA SER A 340 17.45 6.65 -1.14
C SER A 340 18.90 6.63 -1.64
N ARG A 341 19.11 6.38 -2.93
CA ARG A 341 20.45 6.47 -3.54
C ARG A 341 20.98 7.89 -3.50
N ARG A 342 20.15 8.90 -3.79
CA ARG A 342 20.54 10.32 -3.73
C ARG A 342 20.87 10.77 -2.31
N ILE A 343 20.08 10.36 -1.31
CA ILE A 343 20.38 10.65 0.10
C ILE A 343 21.74 10.06 0.46
N ARG A 344 22.03 8.79 0.12
CA ARG A 344 23.35 8.18 0.38
C ARG A 344 24.50 8.92 -0.30
N GLN A 345 24.32 9.38 -1.54
CA GLN A 345 25.32 10.19 -2.23
C GLN A 345 25.56 11.53 -1.54
N ASN A 346 24.50 12.22 -1.12
CA ASN A 346 24.61 13.50 -0.43
C ASN A 346 25.29 13.36 0.93
N LEU A 347 24.96 12.30 1.68
CA LEU A 347 25.66 11.96 2.92
C LEU A 347 27.14 11.64 2.67
N PHE A 348 27.45 10.86 1.65
CA PHE A 348 28.84 10.57 1.27
C PHE A 348 29.63 11.84 0.99
N TRP A 349 29.09 12.75 0.17
CA TRP A 349 29.75 14.03 -0.13
C TRP A 349 29.89 14.89 1.12
N ALA A 350 28.85 14.99 1.95
CA ALA A 350 28.90 15.76 3.20
C ALA A 350 30.06 15.31 4.13
N PHE A 351 30.34 14.01 4.20
CA PHE A 351 31.45 13.50 5.02
C PHE A 351 32.81 13.52 4.30
N ALA A 352 32.86 13.34 2.98
CA ALA A 352 34.12 13.31 2.23
C ALA A 352 34.94 14.60 2.40
N TYR A 353 34.29 15.77 2.36
CA TYR A 353 34.95 17.05 2.62
C TYR A 353 35.55 17.12 4.04
N ASN A 354 34.84 16.61 5.05
CA ASN A 354 35.31 16.64 6.42
C ASN A 354 36.48 15.67 6.63
N VAL A 355 36.39 14.46 6.08
CA VAL A 355 37.43 13.42 6.20
C VAL A 355 38.74 13.87 5.57
N VAL A 356 38.70 14.55 4.42
CA VAL A 356 39.90 15.09 3.76
C VAL A 356 40.35 16.40 4.42
N GLY A 357 39.42 17.25 4.82
CA GLY A 357 39.68 18.57 5.34
C GLY A 357 40.28 18.59 6.75
N ILE A 358 39.88 17.67 7.64
CA ILE A 358 40.40 17.60 9.02
C ILE A 358 41.92 17.35 9.04
N PRO A 359 42.47 16.33 8.35
CA PRO A 359 43.92 16.14 8.27
C PRO A 359 44.66 17.32 7.68
N LEU A 360 44.14 17.93 6.60
CA LEU A 360 44.76 19.08 5.95
C LEU A 360 44.81 20.30 6.89
N ALA A 361 43.75 20.53 7.67
CA ALA A 361 43.72 21.58 8.67
C ALA A 361 44.67 21.30 9.84
N ALA A 362 44.74 20.03 10.29
CA ALA A 362 45.65 19.60 11.36
C ALA A 362 47.13 19.73 10.94
N LEU A 363 47.45 19.53 9.65
CA LEU A 363 48.78 19.75 9.08
C LEU A 363 49.08 21.23 8.78
N GLY A 364 48.12 22.12 9.01
CA GLY A 364 48.27 23.55 8.81
C GLY A 364 48.18 24.02 7.36
N TRP A 365 47.69 23.17 6.45
CA TRP A 365 47.53 23.49 5.02
C TRP A 365 46.21 24.19 4.68
N LEU A 366 45.29 24.26 5.64
CA LEU A 366 44.02 24.98 5.52
C LEU A 366 43.97 26.15 6.50
N SER A 367 43.55 27.31 5.99
CA SER A 367 43.13 28.43 6.83
C SER A 367 41.63 28.33 7.14
N PRO A 368 41.15 29.00 8.21
CA PRO A 368 39.73 29.00 8.55
C PRO A 368 38.83 29.51 7.40
N VAL A 369 39.33 30.44 6.60
CA VAL A 369 38.61 31.01 5.44
C VAL A 369 38.43 29.95 4.35
N VAL A 370 39.48 29.22 3.99
CA VAL A 370 39.40 28.14 2.98
C VAL A 370 38.52 27.00 3.49
N ALA A 371 38.61 26.68 4.78
CA ALA A 371 37.74 25.69 5.41
C ALA A 371 36.25 26.08 5.32
N GLY A 372 35.92 27.34 5.63
CA GLY A 372 34.57 27.86 5.48
C GLY A 372 34.07 27.82 4.04
N ALA A 373 34.92 28.18 3.07
CA ALA A 373 34.57 28.11 1.65
C ALA A 373 34.29 26.66 1.18
N ALA A 374 35.08 25.68 1.63
CA ALA A 374 34.85 24.28 1.34
C ALA A 374 33.50 23.77 1.91
N MET A 375 33.12 24.21 3.11
CA MET A 375 31.83 23.87 3.72
C MET A 375 30.63 24.47 2.97
N ALA A 376 30.77 25.69 2.47
CA ALA A 376 29.77 26.29 1.58
C ALA A 376 29.64 25.48 0.27
N LEU A 377 30.76 25.09 -0.34
CA LEU A 377 30.79 24.29 -1.57
C LEU A 377 30.16 22.90 -1.38
N SER A 378 30.39 22.26 -0.24
CA SER A 378 29.75 20.99 0.14
C SER A 378 28.22 21.12 0.18
N SER A 379 27.71 22.19 0.79
CA SER A 379 26.26 22.48 0.84
C SER A 379 25.67 22.70 -0.55
N VAL A 380 26.35 23.47 -1.41
CA VAL A 380 25.95 23.67 -2.80
C VAL A 380 25.94 22.35 -3.57
N SER A 381 26.94 21.49 -3.37
CA SER A 381 27.04 20.19 -4.03
C SER A 381 25.87 19.27 -3.66
N VAL A 382 25.50 19.22 -2.38
CA VAL A 382 24.36 18.44 -1.88
C VAL A 382 23.04 18.94 -2.45
N VAL A 383 22.80 20.25 -2.44
CA VAL A 383 21.57 20.85 -2.98
C VAL A 383 21.49 20.64 -4.49
N ALA A 384 22.57 20.86 -5.23
CA ALA A 384 22.62 20.63 -6.67
C ALA A 384 22.32 19.15 -7.01
N ASN A 385 22.90 18.22 -6.25
CA ASN A 385 22.66 16.79 -6.45
C ASN A 385 21.23 16.37 -6.09
N ALA A 386 20.61 17.00 -5.09
CA ALA A 386 19.19 16.83 -4.79
C ALA A 386 18.32 17.34 -5.95
N LEU A 387 18.61 18.52 -6.51
CA LEU A 387 17.87 19.08 -7.66
C LEU A 387 17.98 18.20 -8.91
N LEU A 388 19.11 17.51 -9.12
CA LEU A 388 19.27 16.55 -10.22
C LEU A 388 18.32 15.35 -10.12
N LEU A 389 17.76 15.05 -8.95
CA LEU A 389 16.68 14.06 -8.83
C LEU A 389 15.43 14.49 -9.60
N GLY A 390 15.13 15.78 -9.67
CA GLY A 390 13.97 16.30 -10.39
C GLY A 390 14.00 16.07 -11.90
N ARG A 391 15.14 15.66 -12.46
CA ARG A 391 15.29 15.27 -13.87
C ARG A 391 15.00 13.78 -14.13
N LEU A 392 14.76 13.00 -13.08
CA LEU A 392 14.43 11.58 -13.22
C LEU A 392 13.10 11.44 -13.98
N ARG A 393 13.13 10.71 -15.10
CA ARG A 393 11.94 10.30 -15.84
C ARG A 393 11.50 8.94 -15.31
N LEU A 394 10.34 8.88 -14.68
CA LEU A 394 9.68 7.62 -14.36
C LEU A 394 9.11 7.11 -15.70
N ARG A 395 9.58 5.95 -16.15
CA ARG A 395 9.05 5.30 -17.36
C ARG A 395 7.71 4.66 -17.03
N ASP A 396 6.79 4.75 -17.98
CA ASP A 396 5.48 4.08 -17.96
C ASP A 396 5.60 2.56 -18.07
#